data_AF-A0A1S6KZK8-F1
#
_entry.id   AF-A0A1S6KZK8-F1
#
_cell.length_a   1.000
_cell.length_b   1.000
_cell.length_c   1.000
_cell.angle_alpha   90.00
_cell.angle_beta   90.00
_cell.angle_gamma   90.00
#
_symmetry.space_group_name_H-M   'P 1'
#
loop_
_entity.id
_entity.type
_entity.pdbx_description
1 polymer ?
#
loop_
_entity_poly.entity_id
_entity_poly.type
_entity_poly.pdbx_seq_one_letter_code
_entity_poly.pdbx_strand_id
1 'polypeptide(L)' 'RIEGRPGASMPSLDLVKLKSELTAKYGHDIRDVDVISAALYPKVFEEYMKAVEDYGNVSIIPTCYFISKP' A
#
# COMPACT_ATOMS: atom_id res chain seq x y z
N ARG A 1 -23.46 -18.62 -7.10
CA ARG A 1 -24.08 -17.46 -7.78
C ARG A 1 -24.55 -16.52 -6.68
N ILE A 2 -23.98 -15.32 -6.59
CA ILE A 2 -24.39 -14.34 -5.58
C ILE A 2 -25.63 -13.65 -6.13
N GLU A 3 -26.75 -13.67 -5.39
CA GLU A 3 -27.94 -12.90 -5.76
C GLU A 3 -27.83 -11.48 -5.18
N GLY A 4 -27.81 -10.47 -6.05
CA GLY A 4 -27.68 -9.05 -5.66
C GLY A 4 -26.27 -8.46 -5.78
N ARG A 5 -26.10 -7.20 -5.36
CA ARG A 5 -24.81 -6.48 -5.40
C ARG A 5 -23.88 -7.05 -4.31
N PRO A 6 -22.71 -7.62 -4.66
CA PRO A 6 -21.80 -8.22 -3.68
C PRO A 6 -21.33 -7.26 -2.57
N GLY A 7 -21.29 -5.96 -2.87
CA GLY A 7 -20.91 -4.94 -1.90
C GLY A 7 -22.01 -4.48 -0.94
N ALA A 8 -23.25 -4.96 -1.07
CA ALA A 8 -24.35 -4.53 -0.19
C ALA A 8 -24.23 -5.12 1.23
N SER A 9 -23.61 -6.29 1.37
CA SER A 9 -23.38 -6.95 2.66
C SER A 9 -21.99 -6.67 3.24
N MET A 10 -21.14 -5.90 2.56
CA MET A 10 -19.79 -5.63 3.05
C MET A 10 -19.82 -4.58 4.16
N PRO A 11 -19.08 -4.80 5.27
CA PRO A 11 -18.96 -3.80 6.31
C PRO A 11 -18.23 -2.56 5.79
N SER A 12 -18.57 -1.39 6.32
CA SER A 12 -17.84 -0.15 6.05
C SER A 12 -16.40 -0.29 6.54
N LEU A 13 -15.44 0.01 5.67
CA LEU A 13 -14.03 0.03 6.02
C LEU A 13 -13.69 1.32 6.78
N ASP A 14 -13.06 1.19 7.94
CA ASP A 14 -12.58 2.34 8.72
C ASP A 14 -11.18 2.77 8.25
N LEU A 15 -11.16 3.82 7.42
CA LEU A 15 -9.94 4.39 6.87
C LEU A 15 -9.12 5.17 7.91
N VAL A 16 -9.76 5.68 8.97
CA VAL A 16 -9.08 6.45 10.02
C VAL A 16 -8.24 5.52 10.87
N LYS A 17 -8.85 4.39 11.28
CA LYS A 17 -8.14 3.34 12.01
C LYS A 17 -6.98 2.78 11.19
N LEU A 18 -7.22 2.49 9.90
CA LEU A 18 -6.17 1.98 9.01
C LEU A 18 -5.01 2.97 8.87
N LYS A 19 -5.30 4.28 8.74
CA LYS A 19 -4.27 5.32 8.70
C LYS A 19 -3.42 5.33 9.97
N SER A 20 -4.05 5.28 11.15
CA SER A 20 -3.33 5.23 12.43
C SER A 20 -2.44 3.99 12.56
N GLU A 21 -2.92 2.81 12.15
CA GLU A 21 -2.15 1.57 12.15
C GLU A 21 -0.93 1.65 11.23
N LEU A 22 -1.10 2.22 10.03
CA LEU A 22 -0.02 2.40 9.06
C LEU A 22 1.01 3.43 9.53
N THR A 23 0.58 4.56 10.10
CA THR A 23 1.48 5.55 10.68
C THR A 23 2.29 4.97 11.85
N ALA A 24 1.67 4.13 12.68
CA ALA A 24 2.38 3.47 13.78
C ALA A 24 3.41 2.44 13.28
N LYS A 25 3.12 1.73 12.18
CA LYS A 25 3.98 0.66 11.66
C LYS A 25 5.13 1.19 10.78
N TYR A 26 4.89 2.25 10.01
CA TYR A 26 5.82 2.72 8.98
C TYR A 26 6.29 4.18 9.15
N GLY A 27 5.77 4.90 10.16
CA GLY A 27 6.19 6.26 10.47
C GLY A 27 5.34 7.35 9.83
N HIS A 28 5.86 8.58 9.88
CA HIS A 28 5.07 9.81 9.72
C HIS A 28 4.74 10.21 8.27
N ASP A 29 5.27 9.50 7.27
CA ASP A 29 5.21 9.90 5.85
C ASP A 29 4.08 9.21 5.05
N ILE A 30 3.10 8.61 5.75
CA ILE A 30 1.95 7.94 5.13
C ILE A 30 0.95 8.98 4.59
N ARG A 31 0.77 9.00 3.26
CA ARG A 31 -0.20 9.86 2.58
C ARG A 31 -1.53 9.14 2.45
N ASP A 32 -2.59 9.90 2.15
CA ASP A 32 -3.94 9.32 1.99
C ASP A 32 -4.00 8.30 0.84
N VAL A 33 -3.18 8.46 -0.21
CA VAL A 33 -3.05 7.49 -1.31
C VAL A 33 -2.46 6.15 -0.86
N ASP A 34 -1.59 6.16 0.15
CA ASP A 34 -0.94 4.97 0.70
C ASP A 34 -1.93 4.18 1.57
N VAL A 35 -2.82 4.89 2.30
CA VAL A 35 -3.94 4.29 3.04
C VAL A 35 -4.92 3.58 2.10
N ILE A 36 -5.24 4.20 0.97
CA ILE A 36 -6.12 3.57 -0.05
C ILE A 36 -5.43 2.36 -0.68
N SER A 37 -4.14 2.45 -0.98
CA SER A 37 -3.36 1.34 -1.55
C SER A 37 -3.31 0.15 -0.60
N ALA A 38 -3.15 0.39 0.70
CA ALA A 38 -3.21 -0.63 1.74
C ALA A 38 -4.63 -1.20 1.94
N ALA A 39 -5.67 -0.37 1.81
CA ALA A 39 -7.07 -0.80 1.89
C ALA A 39 -7.45 -1.76 0.74
N LEU A 40 -6.94 -1.48 -0.46
CA LEU A 40 -7.22 -2.28 -1.66
C LEU A 40 -6.31 -3.52 -1.74
N TYR A 41 -5.03 -3.36 -1.42
CA TYR A 41 -4.00 -4.39 -1.59
C TYR A 41 -3.07 -4.45 -0.36
N PRO A 42 -3.56 -4.94 0.80
CA PRO A 42 -2.80 -4.92 2.04
C PRO A 42 -1.46 -5.66 1.92
N LYS A 43 -1.46 -6.83 1.29
CA LYS A 43 -0.25 -7.65 1.11
C LYS A 43 0.80 -6.96 0.22
N VAL A 44 0.37 -6.37 -0.91
CA VAL A 44 1.28 -5.69 -1.85
C VAL A 44 1.87 -4.45 -1.19
N PHE A 45 1.07 -3.73 -0.39
CA PHE A 45 1.55 -2.59 0.36
C PHE A 45 2.63 -2.98 1.38
N GLU A 46 2.45 -4.09 2.11
CA GLU A 46 3.47 -4.59 3.04
C GLU A 46 4.78 -4.96 2.34
N GLU A 47 4.70 -5.62 1.18
CA GLU A 47 5.87 -5.98 0.37
C GLU A 47 6.59 -4.72 -0.17
N TYR A 48 5.81 -3.72 -0.64
CA TYR A 48 6.35 -2.44 -1.09
C TYR A 48 7.08 -1.71 0.04
N MET A 49 6.49 -1.62 1.24
CA MET A 49 7.11 -0.93 2.35
C MET A 49 8.42 -1.60 2.81
N LYS A 50 8.50 -2.93 2.78
CA LYS A 50 9.76 -3.66 3.02
C LYS A 50 10.80 -3.33 1.95
N ALA A 51 10.42 -3.31 0.68
CA ALA A 51 11.33 -2.94 -0.39
C ALA A 51 11.84 -1.49 -0.26
N VAL A 52 11.00 -0.57 0.21
CA VAL A 52 11.40 0.81 0.52
C VAL A 52 12.35 0.88 1.71
N GLU A 53 12.15 0.06 2.75
CA GLU A 53 13.06 -0.03 3.89
C GLU A 53 14.44 -0.58 3.49
N ASP A 54 14.47 -1.62 2.65
CA ASP A 54 15.70 -2.29 2.22
C ASP A 54 16.50 -1.49 1.17
N TYR A 55 15.81 -0.88 0.19
CA TYR A 55 16.45 -0.26 -0.98
C TYR A 55 16.28 1.26 -1.05
N GLY A 56 15.47 1.86 -0.18
CA GLY A 56 15.13 3.27 -0.23
C GLY A 56 14.28 3.63 -1.46
N ASN A 57 14.33 4.90 -1.85
CA ASN A 57 13.58 5.39 -3.00
C ASN A 57 14.25 5.00 -4.33
N VAL A 58 13.88 3.83 -4.86
CA VAL A 58 14.37 3.32 -6.17
C VAL A 58 13.73 4.02 -7.37
N SER A 59 12.72 4.88 -7.17
CA SER A 59 12.02 5.57 -8.27
C SER A 59 12.87 6.63 -8.97
N ILE A 60 13.96 7.07 -8.34
CA ILE A 60 14.89 8.06 -8.90
C ILE A 60 15.93 7.42 -9.83
N ILE A 61 16.04 6.09 -9.84
CA ILE A 61 17.02 5.36 -10.64
C ILE A 61 16.52 5.35 -12.09
N PRO A 62 17.37 5.69 -13.09
CA PRO A 62 16.96 5.60 -14.49
C PRO A 62 16.54 4.18 -14.85
N THR A 63 15.46 4.05 -15.63
CA THR A 63 14.82 2.75 -15.95
C THR A 63 15.81 1.71 -16.49
N CYS A 64 16.80 2.12 -17.27
CA CYS A 64 17.85 1.22 -17.76
C CYS A 64 18.57 0.54 -16.59
N TYR A 65 19.09 1.30 -15.62
CA TYR A 65 19.84 0.75 -14.48
C TYR A 65 18.96 -0.01 -13.47
N PHE A 66 17.65 0.27 -13.45
CA PHE A 66 16.72 -0.48 -12.62
C PHE A 66 16.44 -1.89 -13.15
N ILE A 67 16.33 -2.04 -14.48
CA ILE A 67 15.96 -3.31 -15.13
C ILE A 67 17.18 -4.12 -15.55
N SER A 68 18.22 -3.48 -16.08
CA SER A 68 19.44 -4.15 -16.53
C SER A 68 20.53 -4.13 -15.47
N LYS A 69 21.24 -5.25 -15.33
CA LYS A 69 22.52 -5.31 -14.61
C LYS A 69 23.47 -4.28 -15.25
N PRO A 70 24.26 -3.53 -14.46
CA PRO A 70 25.20 -2.53 -15.00
C PRO A 70 26.16 -3.14 -16.03
#